data_AF-H9ZV56-F1
#
_entry.id   AF-H9ZV56-F1
#
_cell.length_a   1.000
_cell.length_b   1.000
_cell.length_c   1.000
_cell.angle_alpha   90.00
_cell.angle_beta   90.00
_cell.angle_gamma   90.00
#
_symmetry.space_group_name_H-M   'P 1'
#
loop_
_entity.id
_entity.type
_entity.pdbx_description
1 polymer ?
#
loop_
_entity_poly.entity_id
_entity_poly.type
_entity_poly.pdbx_seq_one_letter_code
_entity_poly.pdbx_strand_id
1 'polypeptide(L)'
;MEALVAKTALERELSRLELELQDLEGLLAEKRERLAALSPLPVHWRSVRCGKDCRRCPHGPYPYLRVKKEGKWRWQYLGKGWQPPEGFTRPQAFREELALYRALLKRKEALLERLERAKEALRGW
;
A
#
# COMPACT_ATOMS: atom_id res chain seq x y z
N MET A 1 10.04 39.54 1.64
CA MET A 1 11.07 38.62 2.18
C MET A 1 10.42 37.42 2.87
N GLU A 2 9.49 37.62 3.81
CA GLU A 2 8.77 36.53 4.51
C GLU A 2 8.00 35.57 3.58
N ALA A 3 7.32 36.09 2.57
CA ALA A 3 6.60 35.27 1.57
C ALA A 3 7.52 34.31 0.78
N LEU A 4 8.71 34.78 0.38
CA LEU A 4 9.68 33.95 -0.33
C LEU A 4 10.24 32.84 0.57
N VAL A 5 10.50 33.16 1.84
CA VAL A 5 10.95 32.19 2.85
C VAL A 5 9.89 31.11 3.09
N ALA A 6 8.62 31.50 3.21
CA ALA A 6 7.51 30.56 3.39
C ALA A 6 7.32 29.64 2.16
N LYS A 7 7.39 30.18 0.94
CA LYS A 7 7.36 29.37 -0.29
C LYS A 7 8.52 28.35 -0.32
N THR A 8 9.74 28.81 -0.01
CA THR A 8 10.94 27.94 0.01
C THR A 8 10.80 26.82 1.05
N ALA A 9 10.19 27.10 2.21
CA ALA A 9 9.94 26.10 3.24
C ALA A 9 8.95 25.02 2.76
N LEU A 10 7.90 25.41 2.03
CA LEU A 10 6.94 24.46 1.44
C LEU A 10 7.57 23.59 0.36
N GLU A 11 8.43 24.16 -0.49
CA GLU A 11 9.17 23.40 -1.50
C GLU A 11 10.07 22.34 -0.85
N ARG A 12 10.78 22.70 0.23
CA ARG A 12 11.60 21.75 1.01
C ARG A 12 10.76 20.66 1.66
N GLU A 13 9.61 21.00 2.23
CA GLU A 13 8.68 20.01 2.79
C GLU A 13 8.20 19.04 1.72
N LEU A 14 7.84 19.57 0.55
CA LEU A 14 7.37 18.75 -0.57
C LEU A 14 8.44 17.74 -1.01
N SER A 15 9.68 18.20 -1.22
CA SER A 15 10.78 17.31 -1.57
C SER A 15 11.04 16.25 -0.51
N ARG A 16 10.95 16.61 0.78
CA ARG A 16 11.09 15.64 1.89
C ARG A 16 10.00 14.56 1.84
N LEU A 17 8.74 14.95 1.63
CA LEU A 17 7.61 14.02 1.54
C LEU A 17 7.73 13.10 0.32
N GLU A 18 8.25 13.59 -0.80
CA GLU A 18 8.48 12.80 -2.01
C GLU A 18 9.57 11.74 -1.80
N LEU A 19 10.67 12.10 -1.13
CA LEU A 19 11.70 11.12 -0.73
C LEU A 19 11.16 10.07 0.24
N GLU A 20 10.43 10.49 1.28
CA GLU A 20 9.81 9.54 2.23
C GLU A 20 8.85 8.58 1.51
N LEU A 21 8.14 9.06 0.48
CA LEU A 21 7.24 8.23 -0.30
C LEU A 21 8.00 7.20 -1.12
N GLN A 22 9.10 7.59 -1.76
CA GLN A 22 9.96 6.69 -2.53
C GLN A 22 10.53 5.57 -1.64
N ASP A 23 11.08 5.93 -0.47
CA ASP A 23 11.62 4.95 0.48
C ASP A 23 10.54 3.97 0.94
N LEU A 24 9.35 4.49 1.24
CA LEU A 24 8.22 3.67 1.67
C LEU A 24 7.72 2.74 0.56
N GLU A 25 7.77 3.17 -0.70
CA GLU A 25 7.46 2.32 -1.85
C GLU A 25 8.48 1.20 -2.04
N GLY A 26 9.76 1.46 -1.78
CA GLY A 26 10.82 0.45 -1.74
C GLY A 26 10.55 -0.61 -0.67
N LEU A 27 10.28 -0.18 0.57
CA LEU A 27 9.93 -1.09 1.66
C LEU A 27 8.67 -1.92 1.35
N LEU A 28 7.65 -1.29 0.77
CA LEU A 28 6.44 -2.01 0.33
C LEU A 28 6.77 -3.07 -0.72
N ALA A 29 7.70 -2.81 -1.65
CA ALA A 29 8.13 -3.79 -2.64
C ALA A 29 8.82 -5.00 -2.00
N GLU A 30 9.78 -4.76 -1.10
CA GLU A 30 10.43 -5.84 -0.34
C GLU A 30 9.43 -6.70 0.44
N LYS A 31 8.46 -6.05 1.09
CA LYS A 31 7.39 -6.76 1.82
C LYS A 31 6.52 -7.63 0.90
N ARG A 32 6.25 -7.18 -0.33
CA ARG A 32 5.52 -7.99 -1.32
C ARG A 32 6.30 -9.24 -1.71
N GLU A 33 7.60 -9.13 -1.91
CA GLU A 33 8.47 -10.27 -2.24
C GLU A 33 8.53 -11.27 -1.09
N ARG A 34 8.71 -10.80 0.15
CA ARG A 34 8.69 -11.66 1.34
C ARG A 34 7.35 -12.38 1.52
N LEU A 35 6.24 -11.69 1.33
CA LEU A 35 4.91 -12.30 1.36
C LEU A 35 4.72 -13.36 0.27
N ALA A 36 5.20 -13.10 -0.95
CA ALA A 36 5.13 -14.06 -2.04
C ALA A 36 5.98 -15.31 -1.72
N ALA A 37 7.17 -15.16 -1.16
CA ALA A 37 8.05 -16.27 -0.78
C ALA A 37 7.49 -17.13 0.38
N LEU A 38 6.63 -16.56 1.23
CA LEU A 38 5.97 -17.27 2.31
C LEU A 38 4.72 -18.04 1.87
N SER A 39 4.20 -17.76 0.67
CA SER A 39 3.00 -18.39 0.14
C SER A 39 3.39 -19.61 -0.72
N PRO A 40 2.77 -20.79 -0.51
CA PRO A 40 2.97 -21.94 -1.38
C PRO A 40 2.33 -21.76 -2.77
N LEU A 41 1.52 -20.71 -2.94
CA LEU A 41 0.81 -20.38 -4.17
C LEU A 41 1.19 -18.97 -4.65
N PRO A 42 1.17 -18.69 -5.98
CA PRO A 42 1.47 -17.37 -6.50
C PRO A 42 0.55 -16.29 -5.94
N VAL A 43 1.14 -15.28 -5.29
CA VAL A 43 0.42 -14.11 -4.77
C VAL A 43 0.28 -13.06 -5.87
N HIS A 44 -0.95 -12.64 -6.13
CA HIS A 44 -1.29 -11.60 -7.08
C HIS A 44 -1.63 -10.30 -6.35
N TRP A 45 -1.04 -9.20 -6.81
CA TRP A 45 -1.19 -7.88 -6.21
C TRP A 45 -2.21 -7.08 -6.99
N ARG A 46 -3.32 -6.67 -6.34
CA ARG A 46 -4.41 -5.96 -7.01
C ARG A 46 -4.81 -4.72 -6.26
N SER A 47 -4.96 -3.61 -6.99
CA SER A 47 -5.57 -2.40 -6.46
C SER A 47 -7.08 -2.43 -6.68
N VAL A 48 -7.87 -1.91 -5.73
CA VAL A 48 -9.33 -1.98 -5.75
C VAL A 48 -9.95 -0.61 -5.49
N ARG A 49 -11.07 -0.31 -6.18
CA ARG A 49 -11.89 0.87 -5.85
C ARG A 49 -12.75 0.54 -4.63
N CYS A 50 -12.84 1.46 -3.67
CA CYS A 50 -13.63 1.24 -2.44
C CYS A 50 -15.13 1.52 -2.59
N GLY A 51 -15.58 2.00 -3.76
CA GLY A 51 -16.99 2.29 -4.03
C GLY A 51 -17.54 3.56 -3.36
N LYS A 52 -16.67 4.35 -2.72
CA LYS A 52 -16.99 5.66 -2.14
C LYS A 52 -16.44 6.77 -3.03
N ASP A 53 -16.87 8.02 -2.79
CA ASP A 53 -16.23 9.20 -3.37
C ASP A 53 -14.85 9.42 -2.72
N CYS A 54 -13.89 8.60 -3.15
CA CYS A 54 -12.54 8.57 -2.64
C CYS A 54 -11.59 9.06 -3.73
N ARG A 55 -11.02 10.26 -3.53
CA ARG A 55 -10.02 10.87 -4.44
C ARG A 55 -8.72 10.06 -4.55
N ARG A 56 -8.51 9.08 -3.66
CA ARG A 56 -7.27 8.30 -3.51
C ARG A 56 -7.43 6.83 -3.93
N CYS A 57 -8.57 6.49 -4.53
CA CYS A 57 -8.73 5.20 -5.19
C CYS A 57 -7.87 5.12 -6.47
N PRO A 58 -7.41 3.92 -6.85
CA PRO A 58 -7.65 2.62 -6.21
C PRO A 58 -6.71 2.35 -5.02
N HIS A 59 -7.23 1.69 -3.98
CA HIS A 59 -6.45 1.30 -2.79
C HIS A 59 -5.62 0.04 -3.03
N GLY A 60 -4.54 -0.09 -2.26
CA GLY A 60 -3.66 -1.25 -2.25
C GLY A 60 -2.28 -0.94 -2.81
N PRO A 61 -1.60 -1.91 -3.44
CA PRO A 61 -2.15 -3.20 -3.87
C PRO A 61 -2.36 -4.18 -2.72
N TYR A 62 -3.43 -4.98 -2.77
CA TYR A 62 -3.69 -6.02 -1.79
C TYR A 62 -3.33 -7.41 -2.33
N PRO A 63 -2.95 -8.36 -1.47
CA PRO A 63 -2.59 -9.71 -1.91
C PRO A 63 -3.83 -10.59 -2.15
N TYR A 64 -3.82 -11.30 -3.27
CA TYR A 64 -4.86 -12.25 -3.69
C TYR A 64 -4.24 -13.56 -4.16
N LEU A 65 -5.00 -14.66 -4.02
CA LEU A 65 -4.76 -15.91 -4.74
C LEU A 65 -5.80 -16.10 -5.83
N ARG A 66 -5.43 -16.86 -6.87
CA ARG A 66 -6.37 -17.38 -7.86
C ARG A 66 -6.69 -18.83 -7.49
N VAL A 67 -7.91 -19.10 -7.05
CA VAL A 67 -8.35 -20.42 -6.57
C VAL A 67 -9.51 -20.95 -7.41
N LYS A 68 -9.62 -22.27 -7.57
CA LYS A 68 -10.74 -22.90 -8.28
C LYS A 68 -11.82 -23.28 -7.25
N LYS A 69 -13.01 -22.69 -7.37
CA LYS A 69 -14.19 -23.00 -6.54
C LYS A 69 -15.32 -23.40 -7.46
N GLU A 70 -15.91 -24.59 -7.25
CA GLU A 70 -17.02 -25.12 -8.06
C GLU A 70 -16.70 -25.09 -9.57
N GLY A 71 -15.49 -25.53 -9.94
CA GLY A 71 -15.05 -25.55 -11.34
C GLY A 71 -14.63 -24.19 -11.92
N LYS A 72 -14.90 -23.07 -11.23
CA LYS A 72 -14.63 -21.70 -11.72
C LYS A 72 -13.45 -21.05 -11.00
N TRP A 73 -12.63 -20.31 -11.73
CA TRP A 73 -11.55 -19.50 -11.15
C TRP A 73 -12.12 -18.29 -10.41
N ARG A 74 -11.68 -18.07 -9.17
CA ARG A 74 -12.08 -16.97 -8.31
C ARG A 74 -10.85 -16.30 -7.70
N TRP A 75 -10.96 -15.01 -7.45
CA TRP A 75 -9.98 -14.26 -6.69
C TRP A 75 -10.30 -14.36 -5.20
N GLN A 76 -9.33 -14.79 -4.41
CA GLN A 76 -9.44 -14.86 -2.96
C GLN A 76 -8.51 -13.84 -2.33
N TYR A 77 -9.09 -12.89 -1.60
CA TYR A 77 -8.33 -11.90 -0.85
C TYR A 77 -7.65 -12.56 0.35
N LEU A 78 -6.35 -12.34 0.53
CA LEU A 78 -5.56 -12.94 1.63
C LEU A 78 -5.59 -12.13 2.92
N GLY A 79 -6.58 -11.25 3.02
CA GLY A 79 -6.68 -10.29 4.09
C GLY A 79 -7.55 -10.71 5.26
N LYS A 80 -8.50 -9.83 5.63
CA LYS A 80 -9.36 -10.05 6.80
C LYS A 80 -10.24 -11.27 6.55
N GLY A 81 -10.26 -12.21 7.49
CA GLY A 81 -11.06 -13.43 7.41
C GLY A 81 -10.51 -14.52 6.50
N TRP A 82 -9.33 -14.33 5.91
CA TRP A 82 -8.68 -15.39 5.15
C TRP A 82 -8.06 -16.44 6.08
N GLN A 83 -8.25 -17.70 5.74
CA GLN A 83 -7.60 -18.83 6.38
C GLN A 83 -6.63 -19.49 5.39
N PRO A 84 -5.44 -19.90 5.85
CA PRO A 84 -4.48 -20.60 5.02
C PRO A 84 -5.09 -21.91 4.49
N PRO A 85 -4.92 -22.23 3.21
CA PRO A 85 -5.30 -23.54 2.67
C PRO A 85 -4.40 -24.64 3.23
N GLU A 86 -4.80 -25.89 3.01
CA GLU A 86 -3.97 -27.06 3.28
C GLU A 86 -2.61 -26.95 2.57
N GLY A 87 -1.53 -27.37 3.25
CA GLY A 87 -0.16 -27.25 2.73
C GLY A 87 0.49 -25.87 2.91
N PHE A 88 -0.19 -24.89 3.52
CA PHE A 88 0.43 -23.62 3.90
C PHE A 88 1.33 -23.81 5.12
N THR A 89 2.63 -23.97 4.90
CA THR A 89 3.59 -24.38 5.94
C THR A 89 3.96 -23.27 6.93
N ARG A 90 3.80 -21.99 6.57
CA ARG A 90 4.23 -20.85 7.40
C ARG A 90 3.14 -19.79 7.62
N PRO A 91 1.94 -20.17 8.10
CA PRO A 91 0.78 -19.28 8.14
C PRO A 91 0.93 -18.12 9.12
N GLN A 92 1.61 -18.34 10.25
CA GLN A 92 1.87 -17.29 11.22
C GLN A 92 2.83 -16.22 10.67
N ALA A 93 3.97 -16.64 10.13
CA ALA A 93 4.94 -15.72 9.51
C ALA A 93 4.30 -14.91 8.37
N PHE A 94 3.45 -15.53 7.55
CA PHE A 94 2.70 -14.82 6.52
C PHE A 94 1.77 -13.75 7.10
N ARG A 95 1.02 -14.08 8.17
CA ARG A 95 0.11 -13.12 8.84
C ARG A 95 0.86 -11.94 9.45
N GLU A 96 1.98 -12.20 10.09
CA GLU A 96 2.83 -11.16 10.68
C GLU A 96 3.38 -10.23 9.60
N GLU A 97 3.94 -10.79 8.53
CA GLU A 97 4.46 -9.99 7.41
C GLU A 97 3.33 -9.20 6.70
N LEU A 98 2.13 -9.78 6.60
CA LEU A 98 0.96 -9.12 6.03
C LEU A 98 0.49 -7.96 6.90
N ALA A 99 0.55 -8.10 8.23
CA ALA A 99 0.21 -7.03 9.15
C ALA A 99 1.19 -5.85 9.00
N LEU A 100 2.50 -6.13 8.91
CA LEU A 100 3.52 -5.11 8.64
C LEU A 100 3.28 -4.42 7.30
N TYR A 101 3.03 -5.19 6.24
CA TYR A 101 2.72 -4.65 4.91
C TYR A 101 1.50 -3.70 4.93
N ARG A 102 0.43 -4.08 5.64
CA ARG A 102 -0.77 -3.25 5.80
C ARG A 102 -0.50 -1.96 6.57
N ALA A 103 0.33 -2.03 7.61
CA ALA A 103 0.72 -0.83 8.35
C ALA A 103 1.47 0.16 7.45
N LEU A 104 2.38 -0.34 6.59
CA LEU A 104 3.07 0.47 5.60
C LEU A 104 2.13 1.06 4.54
N LEU A 105 1.13 0.30 4.07
CA LEU A 105 0.11 0.83 3.17
C LEU A 105 -0.67 1.99 3.82
N LYS A 106 -1.07 1.83 5.09
CA LYS A 106 -1.76 2.90 5.82
C LYS A 106 -0.87 4.14 5.97
N ARG A 107 0.43 3.94 6.26
CA ARG A 107 1.41 5.04 6.30
C ARG A 107 1.52 5.73 4.95
N LYS A 108 1.55 4.97 3.85
CA LYS A 108 1.59 5.52 2.48
C LYS A 108 0.36 6.37 2.18
N GLU A 109 -0.83 5.89 2.54
CA GLU A 109 -2.07 6.66 2.36
C GLU A 109 -2.01 7.99 3.11
N ALA A 110 -1.56 8.00 4.37
CA ALA A 110 -1.40 9.23 5.15
C ALA A 110 -0.33 10.17 4.58
N LEU A 111 0.78 9.62 4.07
CA LEU A 111 1.84 10.40 3.43
C LEU A 111 1.36 11.07 2.14
N LEU A 112 0.61 10.34 1.31
CA LEU A 112 -0.02 10.89 0.11
C LEU A 112 -0.99 12.04 0.45
N GLU A 113 -1.75 11.95 1.54
CA GLU A 113 -2.61 13.08 1.98
C GLU A 113 -1.79 14.31 2.39
N ARG A 114 -0.64 14.11 3.05
CA ARG A 114 0.24 15.23 3.43
C ARG A 114 0.84 15.88 2.18
N LEU A 115 1.28 15.06 1.24
CA LEU A 115 1.86 15.50 -0.02
C LEU A 115 0.84 16.24 -0.90
N GLU A 116 -0.41 15.76 -0.98
CA GLU A 116 -1.49 16.45 -1.68
C GLU A 116 -1.74 17.84 -1.08
N ARG A 117 -1.88 17.93 0.25
CA ARG A 117 -2.03 19.21 0.96
C ARG A 117 -0.85 20.16 0.73
N ALA A 118 0.38 19.66 0.75
CA ALA A 118 1.56 20.47 0.48
C ALA A 118 1.58 20.99 -0.97
N LYS A 119 1.19 20.15 -1.95
CA LYS A 119 1.05 20.55 -3.35
C LYS A 119 -0.04 21.60 -3.54
N GLU A 120 -1.20 21.44 -2.90
CA GLU A 120 -2.29 22.43 -2.94
C GLU A 120 -1.85 23.76 -2.33
N ALA A 121 -1.21 23.74 -1.17
CA ALA A 121 -0.66 24.93 -0.54
C ALA A 121 0.32 25.65 -1.47
N LEU A 122 1.26 24.92 -2.08
CA LEU A 122 2.26 25.48 -3.01
C LEU A 122 1.62 26.08 -4.28
N ARG A 123 0.54 25.48 -4.81
CA ARG A 123 -0.21 26.02 -5.96
C ARG A 123 -0.92 27.34 -5.65
N GLY A 124 -1.20 27.61 -4.38
CA GLY A 124 -1.83 28.86 -3.93
C GLY A 124 -0.87 30.03 -3.73
N TRP A 125 0.43 29.84 -3.98
CA TRP A 125 1.46 30.89 -3.92
C TRP A 125 1.68 31.61 -5.25
#